data_AF-A0A955QMR6-F1
#
_entry.id   AF-A0A955QMR6-F1
#
_cell.length_a   1.000
_cell.length_b   1.000
_cell.length_c   1.000
_cell.angle_alpha   90.00
_cell.angle_beta   90.00
_cell.angle_gamma   90.00
#
_symmetry.space_group_name_H-M   'P 1'
#
loop_
_entity.id
_entity.type
_entity.pdbx_description
1 polymer ?
#
loop_
_entity_poly.entity_id
_entity_poly.type
_entity_poly.pdbx_seq_one_letter_code
_entity_poly.pdbx_strand_id
1 'polypeptide(L)'
;MKGNTLSLVLDQPLHCIVLVAELMHEGDWGEVEKMLRQAMTQTGNFFHLFDLEELIRLLKASNGKPELFDFNLMNRCKKFAEVRSIHIRSLLNHQI
;
A
#
# COMPACT_ATOMS: atom_id res chain seq x y z
N MET A 1 4.60 -31.61 5.20
CA MET A 1 3.98 -30.52 5.98
C MET A 1 2.49 -30.53 5.70
N LYS A 2 1.62 -30.64 6.72
CA LYS A 2 0.18 -30.38 6.55
C LYS A 2 0.01 -28.87 6.70
N GLY A 3 -0.41 -28.18 5.64
CA GLY A 3 -0.72 -26.75 5.70
C GLY A 3 -1.98 -26.53 6.52
N ASN A 4 -2.00 -25.45 7.31
CA ASN A 4 -3.22 -25.00 7.98
C ASN A 4 -4.11 -24.28 6.97
N THR A 5 -5.42 -24.49 7.05
CA THR A 5 -6.39 -23.76 6.24
C THR A 5 -6.45 -22.30 6.73
N LEU A 6 -6.23 -21.36 5.82
CA LEU A 6 -6.34 -19.94 6.12
C LEU A 6 -7.80 -19.50 5.86
N SER A 7 -8.47 -18.95 6.86
CA SER A 7 -9.78 -18.33 6.66
C SER A 7 -9.58 -16.96 6.02
N LEU A 8 -10.21 -16.73 4.86
CA LEU A 8 -10.20 -15.43 4.20
C LEU A 8 -11.29 -14.54 4.79
N VAL A 9 -10.95 -13.30 5.11
CA VAL A 9 -11.89 -12.25 5.52
C VAL A 9 -12.10 -11.38 4.29
N LEU A 10 -13.27 -11.50 3.66
CA LEU A 10 -13.60 -10.82 2.39
C LEU A 10 -14.76 -9.83 2.51
N ASP A 11 -15.30 -9.68 3.72
CA ASP A 11 -16.38 -8.74 4.07
C ASP A 11 -15.85 -7.36 4.52
N GLN A 12 -14.53 -7.20 4.56
CA GLN A 12 -13.85 -5.95 4.89
C GLN A 12 -13.11 -5.40 3.66
N PRO A 13 -12.89 -4.07 3.58
CA PRO A 13 -12.08 -3.48 2.53
C PRO A 13 -10.69 -4.12 2.46
N LEU A 14 -10.29 -4.54 1.27
CA LEU A 14 -9.01 -5.20 1.04
C LEU A 14 -7.91 -4.19 0.70
N HIS A 15 -6.69 -4.50 1.13
CA HIS A 15 -5.47 -3.84 0.66
C HIS A 15 -4.89 -4.61 -0.54
N CYS A 16 -5.02 -4.05 -1.73
CA CYS A 16 -4.38 -4.57 -2.94
C CYS A 16 -3.01 -3.92 -3.13
N ILE A 17 -1.95 -4.73 -3.14
CA ILE A 17 -0.57 -4.26 -3.34
C ILE A 17 -0.10 -4.65 -4.73
N VAL A 18 0.15 -3.66 -5.57
CA VAL A 18 0.84 -3.81 -6.84
C VAL A 18 2.31 -3.49 -6.63
N LEU A 19 3.16 -4.48 -6.85
CA LEU A 19 4.60 -4.35 -6.74
C LEU A 19 5.20 -4.15 -8.14
N VAL A 20 5.90 -3.05 -8.34
CA VAL A 20 6.68 -2.77 -9.56
C VAL A 20 8.17 -2.92 -9.29
N ALA A 21 8.93 -3.26 -10.32
CA ALA A 21 10.38 -3.40 -10.20
C ALA A 21 11.03 -2.06 -9.81
N GLU A 22 10.63 -0.98 -10.48
CA GLU A 22 11.14 0.37 -10.23
C GLU A 22 9.99 1.38 -10.36
N LEU A 23 9.96 2.36 -9.47
CA LEU A 23 9.02 3.48 -9.50
C LEU A 23 9.77 4.76 -9.90
N MET A 24 10.05 4.90 -11.19
CA MET A 24 10.78 6.05 -11.73
C MET A 24 10.05 7.36 -11.42
N HIS A 25 10.81 8.39 -11.05
CA HIS A 25 10.28 9.74 -10.81
C HIS A 25 10.00 10.49 -12.12
N GLU A 26 10.53 9.96 -13.21
CA GLU A 26 10.32 10.43 -14.57
C GLU A 26 9.10 9.72 -15.19
N GLY A 27 8.43 10.40 -16.12
CA GLY A 27 7.23 9.90 -16.81
C GLY A 27 5.93 10.50 -16.29
N ASP A 28 4.88 10.41 -17.11
CA ASP A 28 3.52 10.83 -16.73
C ASP A 28 2.82 9.69 -16.00
N TRP A 29 2.75 9.83 -14.68
CA TRP A 29 2.08 8.89 -13.79
C TRP A 29 0.65 9.31 -13.45
N GLY A 30 0.14 10.40 -14.05
CA GLY A 30 -1.19 10.93 -13.78
C GLY A 30 -2.30 9.94 -14.14
N GLU A 31 -2.17 9.22 -15.25
CA GLU A 31 -3.15 8.18 -15.62
C GLU A 31 -3.14 7.01 -14.62
N VAL A 32 -1.98 6.62 -14.09
CA VAL A 32 -1.89 5.57 -13.07
C VAL A 32 -2.52 6.01 -11.75
N GLU A 33 -2.25 7.24 -11.30
CA GLU A 33 -2.92 7.84 -10.12
C GLU A 33 -4.45 7.81 -10.28
N LYS A 34 -4.92 8.23 -11.44
CA LYS A 34 -6.35 8.29 -11.76
C LYS A 34 -6.98 6.90 -11.80
N MET A 35 -6.33 5.92 -12.42
CA MET A 35 -6.79 4.53 -12.46
C MET A 35 -6.88 3.93 -11.05
N LEU A 36 -5.89 4.17 -10.19
CA LEU A 36 -5.90 3.69 -8.80
C LEU A 36 -7.09 4.28 -8.03
N ARG A 37 -7.34 5.58 -8.15
CA ARG A 37 -8.49 6.22 -7.49
C ARG A 37 -9.83 5.75 -8.02
N GLN A 38 -9.94 5.57 -9.33
CA GLN A 38 -11.16 5.02 -9.94
C GLN A 38 -11.43 3.61 -9.41
N ALA A 39 -10.41 2.75 -9.35
CA ALA A 39 -10.53 1.41 -8.79
C ALA A 39 -10.95 1.42 -7.32
N MET A 40 -10.35 2.29 -6.50
CA MET A 40 -10.76 2.46 -5.10
C MET A 40 -12.22 2.89 -4.98
N THR A 41 -12.65 3.85 -5.79
CA THR A 41 -14.03 4.37 -5.78
C THR A 41 -15.04 3.33 -6.22
N GLN A 42 -14.71 2.52 -7.24
CA GLN A 42 -15.60 1.51 -7.80
C GLN A 42 -15.74 0.27 -6.91
N THR A 43 -14.68 -0.09 -6.19
CA THR A 43 -14.63 -1.37 -5.44
C THR A 43 -14.76 -1.20 -3.93
N GLY A 44 -14.52 0.00 -3.40
CA GLY A 44 -14.40 0.24 -1.96
C GLY A 44 -13.11 -0.31 -1.32
N ASN A 45 -12.21 -0.88 -2.12
CA ASN A 45 -10.92 -1.42 -1.65
C ASN A 45 -9.79 -0.39 -1.77
N PHE A 46 -8.67 -0.63 -1.10
CA PHE A 46 -7.48 0.23 -1.12
C PHE A 46 -6.42 -0.33 -2.05
N PHE A 47 -6.03 0.44 -3.07
CA PHE A 47 -4.98 0.04 -4.03
C PHE A 47 -3.68 0.80 -3.76
N HIS A 48 -2.59 0.05 -3.62
CA HIS A 48 -1.28 0.61 -3.33
C HIS A 48 -0.31 0.22 -4.44
N LEU A 49 0.44 1.21 -4.91
CA LEU A 49 1.58 0.98 -5.78
C LEU A 49 2.87 1.15 -4.99
N PHE A 50 3.73 0.14 -5.08
CA PHE A 50 5.00 0.06 -4.36
C PHE A 50 6.11 -0.39 -5.30
N ASP A 51 7.32 0.14 -5.11
CA ASP A 51 8.52 -0.63 -5.43
C ASP A 51 8.92 -1.49 -4.22
N LEU A 52 9.87 -2.41 -4.44
CA LEU A 52 10.31 -3.33 -3.39
C LEU A 52 10.89 -2.61 -2.17
N GLU A 53 11.62 -1.52 -2.39
CA GLU A 53 12.23 -0.75 -1.32
C GLU A 53 11.16 -0.15 -0.38
N GLU A 54 10.12 0.47 -0.94
CA GLU A 54 9.05 1.06 -0.15
C GLU A 54 8.24 0.01 0.61
N LEU A 55 7.94 -1.13 -0.02
CA LEU A 55 7.23 -2.21 0.67
C LEU A 55 8.04 -2.72 1.87
N ILE A 56 9.35 -2.90 1.70
CA ILE A 56 10.25 -3.32 2.79
C ILE A 56 10.29 -2.26 3.91
N ARG A 57 10.35 -0.97 3.56
CA ARG A 57 10.31 0.13 4.55
C ARG A 57 9.02 0.09 5.37
N LEU A 58 7.88 -0.12 4.72
CA LEU A 58 6.58 -0.20 5.39
C LEU A 58 6.49 -1.42 6.32
N LEU A 59 6.98 -2.58 5.86
CA LEU A 59 7.04 -3.80 6.67
C LEU A 59 7.93 -3.62 7.90
N LYS A 60 9.11 -2.99 7.74
CA LYS A 60 10.01 -2.67 8.85
C LYS A 60 9.36 -1.71 9.85
N ALA A 61 8.72 -0.64 9.37
CA ALA A 61 8.00 0.30 10.21
C ALA A 61 6.83 -0.34 10.99
N SER A 62 6.33 -1.48 10.51
CA SER A 62 5.25 -2.23 11.14
C SER A 62 5.75 -3.27 12.16
N ASN A 63 7.07 -3.47 12.29
CA ASN A 63 7.69 -4.39 13.25
C ASN A 63 7.08 -5.80 13.29
N GLY A 64 6.69 -6.34 12.13
CA GLY A 64 6.05 -7.66 12.00
C GLY A 64 4.62 -7.76 12.57
N LYS A 65 4.04 -6.64 13.02
CA LYS A 65 2.68 -6.58 13.57
C LYS A 65 1.66 -6.29 12.47
N PRO A 66 0.71 -7.20 12.17
CA PRO A 66 -0.28 -7.01 11.11
C PRO A 66 -1.12 -5.74 11.29
N GLU A 67 -1.50 -5.40 12.52
CA GLU A 67 -2.29 -4.21 12.84
C GLU A 67 -1.55 -2.90 12.55
N LEU A 68 -0.22 -2.87 12.73
CA LEU A 68 0.60 -1.72 12.36
C LEU A 68 0.78 -1.63 10.85
N PHE A 69 0.86 -2.77 10.17
CA PHE A 69 0.95 -2.81 8.71
C PHE A 69 -0.32 -2.27 8.05
N ASP A 70 -1.48 -2.71 8.52
CA ASP A 70 -2.79 -2.19 8.10
C ASP A 70 -2.90 -0.68 8.35
N PHE A 71 -2.58 -0.22 9.57
CA PHE A 71 -2.55 1.20 9.92
C PHE A 71 -1.65 2.03 9.00
N ASN A 72 -0.44 1.53 8.71
CA ASN A 72 0.53 2.22 7.86
C ASN A 72 0.06 2.27 6.40
N LEU A 73 -0.54 1.20 5.88
CA LEU A 73 -1.18 1.20 4.56
C LEU A 73 -2.32 2.21 4.49
N MET A 74 -3.17 2.28 5.51
CA MET A 74 -4.25 3.25 5.59
C MET A 74 -3.75 4.70 5.61
N ASN A 75 -2.71 5.00 6.40
CA ASN A 75 -2.10 6.34 6.41
C ASN A 75 -1.46 6.70 5.07
N ARG A 76 -0.82 5.74 4.40
CA ARG A 76 -0.32 5.93 3.04
C ARG A 76 -1.46 6.27 2.07
N CYS A 77 -2.59 5.56 2.14
CA CYS A 77 -3.76 5.84 1.31
C CYS A 77 -4.35 7.24 1.56
N LYS A 78 -4.42 7.67 2.83
CA LYS A 78 -4.81 9.06 3.16
C LYS A 78 -3.85 10.04 2.51
N LYS A 79 -2.53 9.79 2.63
CA LYS A 79 -1.52 10.65 2.03
C LYS A 79 -1.64 10.71 0.51
N PHE A 80 -1.89 9.58 -0.13
CA PHE A 80 -2.17 9.46 -1.57
C PHE A 80 -3.35 10.32 -2.00
N ALA A 81 -4.46 10.27 -1.25
CA ALA A 81 -5.63 11.11 -1.54
C ALA A 81 -5.34 12.62 -1.38
N GLU A 82 -4.49 13.00 -0.41
CA GLU A 82 -4.08 14.40 -0.19
C GLU A 82 -3.19 14.93 -1.31
N VAL A 83 -2.11 14.21 -1.63
CA VAL A 83 -1.06 14.72 -2.52
C VAL A 83 -1.26 14.36 -3.99
N ARG A 84 -2.17 13.41 -4.29
CA ARG A 84 -2.46 12.91 -5.63
C ARG A 84 -1.20 12.51 -6.41
N SER A 85 -0.34 11.76 -5.73
CA SER A 85 0.89 11.22 -6.32
C SER A 85 1.14 9.82 -5.78
N ILE A 86 1.57 8.92 -6.67
CA ILE A 86 1.98 7.55 -6.34
C ILE A 86 3.37 7.50 -5.70
N HIS A 87 4.19 8.56 -5.87
CA HIS A 87 5.56 8.65 -5.34
C HIS A 87 5.57 9.07 -3.87
N ILE A 88 4.97 8.23 -3.03
CA ILE A 88 4.98 8.41 -1.57
C ILE A 88 6.05 7.49 -0.99
N ARG A 89 6.86 8.03 -0.08
CA ARG A 89 7.87 7.28 0.66
C ARG A 89 7.56 7.28 2.15
N SER A 90 7.65 6.11 2.77
CA SER A 90 7.44 5.93 4.20
C SER A 90 8.72 6.31 4.94
N LEU A 91 8.59 7.14 5.96
CA LEU A 91 9.68 7.47 6.85
C LEU A 91 9.85 6.35 7.89
N LEU A 92 11.08 5.86 8.04
CA LEU A 92 11.43 4.95 9.13
C LEU A 92 11.56 5.76 10.42
N ASN A 93 10.46 5.93 11.13
CA ASN A 93 10.53 6.47 12.48
C ASN A 93 11.08 5.38 13.40
N HIS A 94 12.33 5.51 13.82
CA HIS A 94 12.90 4.70 14.90
C HIS A 94 12.25 5.16 16.22
N GLN A 95 11.06 4.65 16.53
CA GLN A 95 10.59 4.66 17.90
C GLN A 95 11.28 3.51 18.64
N ILE A 96 12.33 3.88 19.38
CA ILE A 96 12.88 3.11 20.50
C ILE A 96 12.00 3.40 21.71
#